data_AF-A0A7Y1SRT4-F1
#
_entry.id   AF-A0A7Y1SRT4-F1
#
_cell.length_a   1.000
_cell.length_b   1.000
_cell.length_c   1.000
_cell.angle_alpha   90.00
_cell.angle_beta   90.00
_cell.angle_gamma   90.00
#
_symmetry.space_group_name_H-M   'P 1'
#
loop_
_entity.id
_entity.type
_entity.pdbx_description
1 polymer ?
#
loop_
_entity_poly.entity_id
_entity_poly.type
_entity_poly.pdbx_seq_one_letter_code
_entity_poly.pdbx_strand_id
1 'polypeptide(L)'
;MAKNDALGAAGKHRAVMLDAAAGLEFAIASPVGRGVAWTEHVDGELHRLRGALADHTREVEGEDGLLADIVHQAPRLSNRVKLMKKEHGEMDAQIGELIQKLGALPPKAEEDDIDELRDAILELLGRLSRHRQRGADLVYRAYAVDIGGLG
;
A
#
# COMPACT_ATOMS: atom_id res chain seq x y z
N MET A 1 -27.31 -3.73 6.40
CA MET A 1 -26.82 -4.38 5.17
C MET A 1 -25.50 -3.74 4.70
N ALA A 2 -25.40 -2.41 4.62
CA ALA A 2 -24.20 -1.68 4.16
C ALA A 2 -22.86 -1.96 4.91
N LYS A 3 -22.87 -2.21 6.24
CA LYS A 3 -21.63 -2.38 7.05
C LYS A 3 -20.82 -3.63 6.67
N ASN A 4 -21.46 -4.74 6.36
CA ASN A 4 -20.77 -5.97 5.94
C ASN A 4 -20.16 -5.82 4.55
N ASP A 5 -20.77 -5.01 3.69
CA ASP A 5 -20.32 -4.81 2.32
C ASP A 5 -19.04 -3.97 2.27
N ALA A 6 -18.96 -2.88 3.04
CA ALA A 6 -17.76 -2.03 3.13
C ALA A 6 -16.54 -2.78 3.74
N LEU A 7 -16.75 -3.57 4.80
CA LEU A 7 -15.67 -4.39 5.38
C LEU A 7 -15.22 -5.49 4.41
N GLY A 8 -16.16 -6.09 3.67
CA GLY A 8 -15.87 -7.09 2.64
C GLY A 8 -15.08 -6.52 1.46
N ALA A 9 -15.48 -5.35 0.94
CA ALA A 9 -14.78 -4.64 -0.12
C ALA A 9 -13.36 -4.25 0.31
N ALA A 10 -13.20 -3.63 1.49
CA ALA A 10 -11.89 -3.33 2.07
C ALA A 10 -11.03 -4.61 2.28
N GLY A 11 -11.65 -5.75 2.59
CA GLY A 11 -10.99 -7.06 2.63
C GLY A 11 -10.40 -7.46 1.27
N LYS A 12 -11.18 -7.38 0.19
CA LYS A 12 -10.74 -7.74 -1.17
C LYS A 12 -9.58 -6.86 -1.64
N HIS A 13 -9.67 -5.54 -1.49
CA HIS A 13 -8.59 -4.65 -1.92
C HIS A 13 -7.31 -4.85 -1.12
N ARG A 14 -7.40 -5.19 0.16
CA ARG A 14 -6.22 -5.57 0.96
C ARG A 14 -5.55 -6.84 0.44
N ALA A 15 -6.31 -7.81 -0.07
CA ALA A 15 -5.75 -9.02 -0.68
C ALA A 15 -5.07 -8.71 -2.02
N VAL A 16 -5.68 -7.86 -2.86
CA VAL A 16 -5.08 -7.41 -4.12
C VAL A 16 -3.76 -6.66 -3.89
N MET A 17 -3.74 -5.76 -2.91
CA MET A 17 -2.52 -5.02 -2.53
C MET A 17 -1.41 -5.94 -2.02
N LEU A 18 -1.76 -6.97 -1.25
CA LEU A 18 -0.80 -7.99 -0.80
C LEU A 18 -0.18 -8.74 -1.98
N ASP A 19 -1.01 -9.15 -2.92
CA ASP A 19 -0.59 -9.90 -4.09
C ASP A 19 0.30 -9.06 -5.02
N ALA A 20 0.01 -7.75 -5.14
CA ALA A 20 0.87 -6.80 -5.83
C ALA A 20 2.22 -6.59 -5.12
N ALA A 21 2.22 -6.49 -3.79
CA ALA A 21 3.45 -6.36 -3.01
C ALA A 21 4.35 -7.61 -3.15
N ALA A 22 3.76 -8.80 -3.10
CA ALA A 22 4.48 -10.06 -3.29
C ALA A 22 5.05 -10.20 -4.71
N GLY A 23 4.31 -9.76 -5.72
CA GLY A 23 4.79 -9.72 -7.11
C GLY A 23 6.01 -8.82 -7.27
N LEU A 24 5.97 -7.61 -6.70
CA LEU A 24 7.09 -6.69 -6.70
C LEU A 24 8.32 -7.24 -5.95
N GLU A 25 8.12 -7.84 -4.77
CA GLU A 25 9.19 -8.49 -4.00
C GLU A 25 9.87 -9.60 -4.83
N PHE A 26 9.08 -10.43 -5.50
CA PHE A 26 9.59 -11.47 -6.38
C PHE A 26 10.39 -10.91 -7.57
N ALA A 27 9.90 -9.83 -8.19
CA ALA A 27 10.58 -9.18 -9.31
C ALA A 27 11.96 -8.64 -8.92
N ILE A 28 12.07 -7.95 -7.78
CA ILE A 28 13.35 -7.36 -7.35
C ILE A 28 14.35 -8.41 -6.84
N ALA A 29 13.87 -9.54 -6.33
CA ALA A 29 14.70 -10.68 -5.92
C ALA A 29 15.25 -11.49 -7.10
N SER A 30 14.70 -11.30 -8.30
CA SER A 30 15.15 -11.99 -9.50
C SER A 30 16.53 -11.48 -9.96
N PRO A 31 17.37 -12.33 -10.57
CA PRO A 31 18.64 -11.90 -11.15
C PRO A 31 18.43 -10.84 -12.23
N VAL A 32 19.25 -9.78 -12.22
CA VAL A 32 19.20 -8.71 -13.22
C VAL A 32 19.53 -9.23 -14.64
N GLY A 33 20.29 -10.33 -14.73
CA GLY A 33 20.66 -10.96 -16.01
C GLY A 33 21.35 -9.96 -16.96
N ARG A 34 21.26 -10.21 -18.28
CA ARG A 34 21.68 -9.23 -19.30
C ARG A 34 20.49 -8.33 -19.71
N GLY A 35 20.13 -7.36 -18.85
CA GLY A 35 19.44 -6.13 -19.26
C GLY A 35 17.90 -6.08 -19.17
N VAL A 36 17.32 -5.32 -20.12
CA VAL A 36 15.97 -4.69 -20.20
C VAL A 36 14.78 -5.52 -19.65
N ALA A 37 14.84 -6.86 -19.73
CA ALA A 37 13.79 -7.72 -19.22
C ALA A 37 13.58 -7.61 -17.70
N TRP A 38 14.64 -7.40 -16.92
CA TRP A 38 14.50 -7.20 -15.47
C TRP A 38 13.85 -5.84 -15.16
N THR A 39 14.31 -4.78 -15.80
CA THR A 39 13.76 -3.43 -15.60
C THR A 39 12.29 -3.35 -16.03
N GLU A 40 11.91 -3.98 -17.14
CA GLU A 40 10.51 -4.05 -17.58
C GLU A 40 9.63 -4.82 -16.60
N HIS A 41 10.14 -5.91 -16.02
CA HIS A 41 9.40 -6.69 -15.03
C HIS A 41 9.17 -5.89 -13.74
N VAL A 42 10.20 -5.23 -13.21
CA VAL A 42 10.06 -4.38 -12.02
C VAL A 42 9.14 -3.18 -12.30
N ASP A 43 9.23 -2.57 -13.49
CA ASP A 43 8.36 -1.47 -13.89
C ASP A 43 6.89 -1.89 -13.93
N GLY A 44 6.61 -3.06 -14.51
CA GLY A 44 5.27 -3.64 -14.55
C GLY A 44 4.69 -3.87 -13.15
N GLU A 45 5.48 -4.45 -12.23
CA GLU A 45 5.02 -4.69 -10.85
C GLU A 45 4.87 -3.38 -10.04
N LEU A 46 5.68 -2.35 -10.28
CA LEU A 46 5.49 -1.03 -9.67
C LEU A 46 4.18 -0.38 -10.14
N HIS A 47 3.87 -0.43 -11.43
CA HIS A 47 2.59 0.05 -11.96
C HIS A 47 1.40 -0.73 -11.41
N ARG A 48 1.54 -2.06 -11.30
CA ARG A 48 0.54 -2.93 -10.69
C ARG A 48 0.28 -2.58 -9.22
N LEU A 49 1.35 -2.37 -8.44
CA LEU A 49 1.24 -1.93 -7.05
C LEU A 49 0.58 -0.55 -6.92
N ARG A 50 0.95 0.40 -7.79
CA ARG A 50 0.34 1.72 -7.83
C ARG A 50 -1.17 1.66 -8.10
N GLY A 51 -1.58 0.86 -9.07
CA GLY A 51 -2.99 0.62 -9.38
C GLY A 51 -3.75 0.02 -8.19
N ALA A 52 -3.17 -1.01 -7.55
CA ALA A 52 -3.75 -1.62 -6.36
C ALA A 52 -3.88 -0.64 -5.17
N LEU A 53 -2.89 0.25 -4.98
CA LEU A 53 -2.95 1.31 -3.97
C LEU A 53 -4.03 2.34 -4.29
N ALA A 54 -4.17 2.75 -5.55
CA ALA A 54 -5.19 3.70 -5.98
C ALA A 54 -6.61 3.14 -5.77
N ASP A 55 -6.84 1.88 -6.12
CA ASP A 55 -8.12 1.21 -5.89
C ASP A 55 -8.43 1.05 -4.40
N HIS A 56 -7.42 0.65 -3.61
CA HIS A 56 -7.55 0.59 -2.15
C HIS A 56 -7.94 1.94 -1.56
N THR A 57 -7.22 3.00 -1.94
CA THR A 57 -7.42 4.36 -1.44
C THR A 57 -8.82 4.85 -1.76
N ARG A 58 -9.26 4.68 -3.01
CA ARG A 58 -10.62 5.07 -3.44
C ARG A 58 -11.70 4.42 -2.60
N GLU A 59 -11.56 3.11 -2.34
CA GLU A 59 -12.54 2.35 -1.57
C GLU A 59 -12.55 2.75 -0.09
N VAL A 60 -11.37 2.86 0.55
CA VAL A 60 -11.31 3.12 1.99
C VAL A 60 -11.54 4.58 2.36
N GLU A 61 -11.18 5.51 1.46
CA GLU A 61 -11.27 6.96 1.72
C GLU A 61 -12.50 7.65 1.18
N GLY A 62 -13.29 6.98 0.33
CA GLY A 62 -14.52 7.51 -0.26
C GLY A 62 -15.47 8.08 0.80
N GLU A 63 -16.42 8.90 0.37
CA GLU A 63 -17.38 9.57 1.26
C GLU A 63 -18.17 8.57 2.13
N ASP A 64 -18.55 7.43 1.54
CA ASP A 64 -19.18 6.29 2.23
C ASP A 64 -18.18 5.15 2.54
N GLY A 65 -16.88 5.44 2.44
CA GLY A 65 -15.80 4.49 2.63
C GLY A 65 -15.55 4.14 4.10
N LEU A 66 -14.75 3.09 4.32
CA LEU A 66 -14.45 2.57 5.65
C LEU A 66 -13.91 3.64 6.62
N LEU A 67 -13.05 4.56 6.16
CA LEU A 67 -12.48 5.58 7.03
C LEU A 67 -13.51 6.63 7.46
N ALA A 68 -14.49 6.96 6.61
CA ALA A 68 -15.59 7.85 6.97
C ALA A 68 -16.49 7.20 8.04
N ASP A 69 -16.82 5.92 7.87
CA ASP A 69 -17.59 5.15 8.85
C ASP A 69 -16.87 5.04 10.20
N ILE A 70 -15.54 4.82 10.21
CA ILE A 70 -14.73 4.80 11.43
C ILE A 70 -14.75 6.15 12.15
N VAL A 71 -14.67 7.28 11.43
CA VAL A 71 -14.77 8.62 12.04
C VAL A 71 -16.16 8.84 12.63
N HIS A 72 -17.21 8.38 11.96
CA HIS A 72 -18.59 8.48 12.43
C HIS A 72 -18.82 7.67 13.71
N GLN A 73 -18.41 6.39 13.74
CA GLN A 73 -18.63 5.49 14.88
C GLN A 73 -17.65 5.74 16.04
N ALA A 74 -16.42 6.15 15.75
CA ALA A 74 -15.39 6.37 16.76
C ALA A 74 -14.62 7.69 16.52
N PRO A 75 -15.22 8.87 16.77
CA PRO A 75 -14.62 10.17 16.49
C PRO A 75 -13.24 10.38 17.10
N ARG A 76 -12.95 9.75 18.25
CA ARG A 76 -11.63 9.73 18.91
C ARG A 76 -10.49 9.20 18.02
N LEU A 77 -10.81 8.47 16.95
CA LEU A 77 -9.85 7.91 16.00
C LEU A 77 -9.54 8.84 14.81
N SER A 78 -10.15 10.03 14.73
CA SER A 78 -9.99 10.97 13.61
C SER A 78 -8.54 11.30 13.26
N ASN A 79 -7.67 11.47 14.26
CA ASN A 79 -6.26 11.76 14.03
C ASN A 79 -5.50 10.57 13.40
N ARG A 80 -5.87 9.34 13.77
CA ARG A 80 -5.30 8.12 13.17
C ARG A 80 -5.78 7.94 11.73
N VAL A 81 -7.04 8.27 11.45
CA VAL A 81 -7.59 8.29 10.09
C VAL A 81 -6.85 9.30 9.22
N LYS A 82 -6.64 10.53 9.69
CA LYS A 82 -5.86 11.56 8.97
C LYS A 82 -4.44 11.07 8.64
N LEU A 83 -3.79 10.39 9.59
CA LEU A 83 -2.46 9.82 9.37
C LEU A 83 -2.49 8.73 8.28
N MET A 84 -3.46 7.81 8.30
CA MET A 84 -3.61 6.81 7.23
C MET A 84 -3.77 7.43 5.85
N LYS A 85 -4.60 8.49 5.73
CA LYS A 85 -4.77 9.19 4.45
C LYS A 85 -3.47 9.81 3.94
N LYS A 86 -2.71 10.42 4.85
CA LYS A 86 -1.37 10.96 4.52
C LYS A 86 -0.44 9.85 4.04
N GLU A 87 -0.42 8.71 4.73
CA GLU A 87 0.42 7.56 4.35
C GLU A 87 0.09 7.03 2.95
N HIS A 88 -1.19 7.00 2.54
CA HIS A 88 -1.55 6.60 1.16
C HIS A 88 -0.92 7.54 0.13
N GLY A 89 -1.05 8.85 0.32
CA GLY A 89 -0.46 9.84 -0.58
C GLY A 89 1.07 9.76 -0.63
N GLU A 90 1.72 9.55 0.52
CA GLU A 90 3.17 9.38 0.57
C GLU A 90 3.65 8.09 -0.11
N MET A 91 2.88 6.99 -0.02
CA MET A 91 3.19 5.75 -0.72
C MET A 91 2.98 5.87 -2.23
N ASP A 92 1.93 6.54 -2.71
CA ASP A 92 1.73 6.79 -4.14
C ASP A 92 2.86 7.65 -4.72
N ALA A 93 3.27 8.70 -4.00
CA ALA A 93 4.39 9.54 -4.39
C ALA A 93 5.69 8.72 -4.47
N GLN A 94 6.00 7.92 -3.45
CA GLN A 94 7.19 7.07 -3.44
C GLN A 94 7.19 6.06 -4.59
N ILE A 95 6.05 5.44 -4.92
CA ILE A 95 5.94 4.54 -6.07
C ILE A 95 6.21 5.31 -7.38
N GLY A 96 5.67 6.52 -7.51
CA GLY A 96 5.94 7.39 -8.67
C GLY A 96 7.43 7.76 -8.82
N GLU A 97 8.10 8.05 -7.70
CA GLU A 97 9.55 8.32 -7.67
C GLU A 97 10.37 7.09 -8.07
N LEU A 98 9.98 5.89 -7.60
CA LEU A 98 10.63 4.63 -7.97
C LEU A 98 10.50 4.30 -9.46
N ILE A 99 9.31 4.52 -10.04
CA ILE A 99 9.08 4.37 -11.49
C ILE A 99 9.98 5.33 -12.27
N GLN A 100 10.10 6.59 -11.84
CA GLN A 100 11.00 7.56 -12.47
C GLN A 100 12.47 7.16 -12.33
N LYS A 101 12.90 6.71 -11.14
CA LYS A 101 14.29 6.25 -10.90
C LYS A 101 14.62 5.06 -11.80
N LEU A 102 13.73 4.09 -11.89
CA LEU A 102 13.88 2.91 -12.76
C LEU A 102 13.97 3.30 -14.24
N GLY A 103 13.07 4.18 -14.72
CA GLY A 103 13.09 4.66 -16.11
C GLY A 103 14.30 5.52 -16.48
N ALA A 104 15.00 6.08 -15.48
CA ALA A 104 16.22 6.87 -15.66
C ALA A 104 17.50 6.02 -15.64
N LEU A 105 17.42 4.72 -15.31
CA LEU A 105 18.58 3.83 -15.28
C LEU A 105 19.18 3.68 -16.69
N PRO A 106 20.52 3.75 -16.82
CA PRO A 106 21.17 3.49 -18.10
C PRO A 106 21.03 2.01 -18.50
N PRO A 107 21.15 1.66 -19.80
CA PRO A 107 21.07 0.26 -20.27
C PRO A 107 22.10 -0.69 -19.63
N LYS A 108 23.16 -0.14 -19.08
CA LYS A 108 24.16 -0.83 -18.25
C LYS A 108 24.24 -0.10 -16.90
N ALA A 109 23.18 -0.20 -16.11
CA ALA A 109 23.20 0.25 -14.73
C ALA A 109 24.30 -0.47 -13.96
N GLU A 110 25.02 0.26 -13.12
CA GLU A 110 26.02 -0.32 -12.24
C GLU A 110 25.32 -1.11 -11.12
N GLU A 111 26.04 -2.04 -10.50
CA GLU A 111 25.50 -2.86 -9.41
C GLU A 111 24.96 -2.00 -8.26
N ASP A 112 25.67 -0.93 -7.91
CA ASP A 112 25.25 0.03 -6.88
C ASP A 112 23.91 0.71 -7.21
N ASP A 113 23.67 1.10 -8.47
CA ASP A 113 22.40 1.73 -8.88
C ASP A 113 21.21 0.78 -8.71
N ILE A 114 21.42 -0.50 -9.02
CA ILE A 114 20.42 -1.55 -8.86
C ILE A 114 20.14 -1.80 -7.37
N ASP A 115 21.18 -1.89 -6.56
CA ASP A 115 21.03 -2.18 -5.13
C ASP A 115 20.35 -1.01 -4.40
N GLU A 116 20.68 0.24 -4.74
CA GLU A 116 19.93 1.38 -4.21
C GLU A 116 18.45 1.36 -4.61
N LEU A 117 18.11 0.93 -5.84
CA LEU A 117 16.73 0.79 -6.25
C LEU A 117 16.02 -0.31 -5.46
N ARG A 118 16.67 -1.47 -5.26
CA ARG A 118 16.14 -2.56 -4.45
C ARG A 118 15.87 -2.13 -3.01
N ASP A 119 16.82 -1.44 -2.39
CA ASP A 119 16.69 -0.95 -1.01
C ASP A 119 15.49 -0.01 -0.87
N ALA A 120 15.33 0.91 -1.81
CA ALA A 120 14.19 1.84 -1.82
C ALA A 120 12.84 1.10 -2.01
N ILE A 121 12.80 0.06 -2.84
CA ILE A 121 11.60 -0.78 -3.01
C ILE A 121 11.31 -1.60 -1.75
N LEU A 122 12.33 -2.20 -1.12
CA LEU A 122 12.18 -2.95 0.13
C LEU A 122 11.70 -2.04 1.26
N GLU A 123 12.16 -0.80 1.31
CA GLU A 123 11.66 0.20 2.26
C GLU A 123 10.16 0.46 2.05
N LEU A 124 9.73 0.67 0.80
CA LEU A 124 8.32 0.82 0.44
C LEU A 124 7.48 -0.39 0.88
N LEU A 125 7.94 -1.61 0.58
CA LEU A 125 7.26 -2.85 1.00
C LEU A 125 7.13 -2.94 2.53
N GLY A 126 8.18 -2.53 3.26
CA GLY A 126 8.16 -2.42 4.72
C GLY A 126 7.13 -1.39 5.21
N ARG A 127 7.02 -0.22 4.55
CA ARG A 127 6.00 0.81 4.87
C ARG A 127 4.59 0.27 4.64
N LEU A 128 4.36 -0.44 3.53
CA LEU A 128 3.09 -1.04 3.18
C LEU A 128 2.65 -2.08 4.21
N SER A 129 3.56 -2.95 4.65
CA SER A 129 3.30 -3.93 5.70
C SER A 129 2.87 -3.27 7.02
N ARG A 130 3.61 -2.23 7.45
CA ARG A 130 3.26 -1.47 8.66
C ARG A 130 1.94 -0.72 8.53
N HIS A 131 1.65 -0.14 7.36
CA HIS A 131 0.39 0.52 7.07
C HIS A 131 -0.80 -0.45 7.22
N ARG A 132 -0.68 -1.65 6.64
CA ARG A 132 -1.71 -2.69 6.75
C ARG A 132 -1.96 -3.12 8.20
N GLN A 133 -0.91 -3.29 9.00
CA GLN A 133 -1.05 -3.56 10.43
C GLN A 133 -1.82 -2.43 11.14
N ARG A 134 -1.42 -1.17 10.93
CA ARG A 134 -2.12 -0.02 11.53
C ARG A 134 -3.59 0.07 11.11
N GLY A 135 -3.90 -0.27 9.85
CA GLY A 135 -5.26 -0.35 9.35
C GLY A 135 -6.09 -1.45 10.04
N ALA A 136 -5.51 -2.63 10.27
CA ALA A 136 -6.17 -3.70 11.03
C ALA A 136 -6.45 -3.28 12.49
N ASP A 137 -5.45 -2.67 13.15
CA ASP A 137 -5.61 -2.12 14.50
C ASP A 137 -6.70 -1.04 14.57
N LEU A 138 -6.80 -0.21 13.53
CA LEU A 138 -7.81 0.85 13.46
C LEU A 138 -9.22 0.26 13.41
N VAL A 139 -9.44 -0.72 12.52
CA VAL A 139 -10.72 -1.46 12.41
C VAL A 139 -11.07 -2.13 13.73
N TYR A 140 -10.12 -2.83 14.37
CA TYR A 140 -10.34 -3.45 15.67
C TYR A 140 -10.75 -2.41 16.73
N ARG A 141 -10.03 -1.29 16.84
CA ARG A 141 -10.33 -0.23 17.81
C ARG A 141 -11.66 0.46 17.57
N ALA A 142 -12.13 0.50 16.33
CA ALA A 142 -13.41 1.11 15.97
C ALA A 142 -14.60 0.20 16.31
N TYR A 143 -14.48 -1.11 16.08
CA TYR A 143 -15.66 -2.01 16.14
C TYR A 143 -15.60 -3.07 17.24
N ALA A 144 -14.43 -3.46 17.74
CA ALA A 144 -14.30 -4.51 18.75
C ALA A 144 -14.16 -3.96 20.19
N VAL A 145 -13.60 -2.76 20.35
CA VAL A 145 -13.43 -2.13 21.68
C VAL A 145 -14.75 -1.55 22.22
N ASP A 146 -15.72 -1.25 21.34
CA ASP A 146 -17.00 -0.63 21.72
C ASP A 146 -17.97 -1.58 22.48
N ILE A 147 -17.60 -2.85 22.64
CA ILE A 147 -18.38 -3.85 23.42
C ILE A 147 -18.01 -3.80 24.93
N GLY A 148 -16.95 -3.08 25.31
CA GLY A 148 -16.44 -3.03 26.70
C GLY A 148 -16.90 -1.83 27.54
N GLY A 149 -17.75 -0.95 27.01
CA GLY A 149 -18.10 0.34 27.63
C GLY A 149 -19.34 0.36 28.55
N LEU A 150 -19.84 -0.80 28.98
CA LEU A 150 -20.86 -0.88 30.04
C LEU A 150 -20.14 -1.05 31.39
N GLY A 151 -19.78 0.07 32.01
CA GLY A 151 -19.24 0.14 33.37
C GLY A 151 -19.52 1.51 33.99
#